data_AF-A0A0J6V878-F1
#
_entry.id   AF-A0A0J6V878-F1
#
_cell.length_a   1.000
_cell.length_b   1.000
_cell.length_c   1.000
_cell.angle_alpha   90.00
_cell.angle_beta   90.00
_cell.angle_gamma   90.00
#
_symmetry.space_group_name_H-M   'P 1'
#
loop_
_entity.id
_entity.type
_entity.pdbx_description
1 polymer ?
#
loop_
_entity_poly.entity_id
_entity_poly.type
_entity_poly.pdbx_seq_one_letter_code
_entity_poly.pdbx_strand_id
1 'polypeptide(L)' 'MQRAGKLLVMNRPTPQEVGEAVAVVNAAVALAGGEVHPIARDLIEAMGRGEISGDRAAQAIIAEFVEAPSA' A
#
# COMPACT_ATOMS: atom_id res chain seq x y z
N MET A 1 40.49 9.52 10.08
CA MET A 1 39.89 9.26 8.75
C MET A 1 38.52 8.64 8.96
N GLN A 2 37.48 9.47 8.87
CA GLN A 2 36.08 9.11 9.10
C GLN A 2 35.63 8.10 8.04
N ARG A 3 35.17 6.91 8.45
CA ARG A 3 34.44 6.01 7.56
C ARG A 3 33.05 6.59 7.39
N ALA A 4 32.87 7.30 6.28
CA ALA A 4 31.61 7.89 5.87
C ALA A 4 30.48 6.87 5.98
N GLY A 5 29.43 7.25 6.71
CA GLY A 5 28.21 6.48 6.82
C GLY A 5 27.66 6.23 5.43
N LYS A 6 27.67 4.96 5.02
CA LYS A 6 26.84 4.48 3.93
C LYS A 6 25.41 4.52 4.45
N LEU A 7 24.81 5.71 4.39
CA LEU A 7 23.37 5.88 4.50
C LEU A 7 22.80 4.96 3.41
N LEU A 8 22.22 3.84 3.83
CA LEU A 8 21.33 3.05 2.99
C LEU A 8 20.21 4.02 2.61
N VAL A 9 20.38 4.72 1.49
CA VAL A 9 19.27 5.35 0.78
C VAL A 9 18.40 4.17 0.40
N MET A 10 17.40 3.88 1.23
CA MET A 10 16.32 2.97 0.86
C MET A 10 15.74 3.57 -0.41
N ASN A 11 15.98 2.93 -1.56
CA ASN A 11 15.39 3.33 -2.82
C ASN A 11 13.87 3.30 -2.61
N ARG A 12 13.27 4.49 -2.54
CA ARG A 12 11.81 4.60 -2.56
C ARG A 12 11.35 4.14 -3.95
N PRO A 13 10.27 3.35 -4.03
CA PRO A 13 9.71 2.98 -5.32
C PRO A 13 9.42 4.23 -6.15
N THR A 14 9.78 4.18 -7.43
CA THR A 14 9.36 5.16 -8.42
C THR A 14 7.84 5.08 -8.62
N PRO A 15 7.19 6.16 -9.07
CA PRO A 15 5.75 6.12 -9.38
C PRO A 15 5.36 5.00 -10.35
N GLN A 16 6.25 4.65 -11.28
CA GLN A 16 6.05 3.54 -12.21
C GLN A 16 6.03 2.19 -11.47
N GLU A 17 7.00 1.93 -10.60
CA GLU A 17 7.07 0.69 -9.81
C GLU A 17 5.84 0.52 -8.90
N VAL A 18 5.32 1.63 -8.35
CA VAL A 18 4.07 1.62 -7.59
C VAL A 18 2.88 1.25 -8.48
N GLY A 19 2.79 1.85 -9.67
CA GLY A 19 1.73 1.55 -10.63
C GLY A 19 1.76 0.09 -11.11
N GLU A 20 2.95 -0.46 -11.35
CA GLU A 20 3.14 -1.88 -11.70
C GLU A 20 2.69 -2.82 -10.57
N ALA A 21 3.05 -2.52 -9.32
CA ALA A 21 2.61 -3.30 -8.17
C ALA A 21 1.09 -3.28 -8.00
N VAL A 22 0.44 -2.12 -8.14
CA VAL A 22 -1.02 -1.99 -8.11
C VAL A 22 -1.68 -2.80 -9.23
N ALA A 23 -1.13 -2.75 -10.44
CA ALA A 23 -1.65 -3.51 -11.57
C ALA A 23 -1.57 -5.03 -11.33
N VAL A 24 -0.47 -5.52 -10.76
CA VAL A 24 -0.30 -6.94 -10.39
C VAL A 24 -1.33 -7.37 -9.34
N VAL A 25 -1.56 -6.56 -8.30
CA VAL A 25 -2.57 -6.85 -7.28
C VAL A 25 -3.97 -6.91 -7.91
N ASN A 26 -4.33 -5.94 -8.74
CA ASN A 26 -5.62 -5.92 -9.42
C ASN A 26 -5.82 -7.16 -10.30
N ALA A 27 -4.79 -7.55 -11.06
CA ALA A 27 -4.84 -8.76 -11.89
C ALA A 27 -5.01 -10.03 -11.04
N ALA A 28 -4.26 -10.17 -9.94
CA ALA A 28 -4.35 -11.32 -9.05
C ALA A 28 -5.74 -11.43 -8.40
N VAL A 29 -6.31 -10.31 -7.94
CA VAL A 29 -7.65 -10.27 -7.35
C VAL A 29 -8.73 -10.61 -8.37
N ALA A 30 -8.64 -10.06 -9.59
CA ALA A 30 -9.56 -10.38 -10.68
C ALA A 30 -9.48 -11.86 -11.09
N LEU A 31 -8.28 -12.45 -11.15
CA LEU A 31 -8.09 -13.88 -11.41
C LEU A 31 -8.72 -14.77 -10.32
N ALA A 32 -8.76 -14.29 -9.08
CA ALA A 32 -9.45 -14.95 -7.98
C ALA A 32 -10.98 -14.74 -7.99
N GLY A 33 -11.52 -14.04 -8.99
CA GLY A 33 -12.95 -13.70 -9.08
C GLY A 33 -13.39 -12.60 -8.12
N GLY A 34 -12.46 -11.86 -7.54
CA GLY A 34 -12.74 -10.73 -6.66
C GLY A 34 -12.58 -9.38 -7.36
N GLU A 35 -12.94 -8.33 -6.63
CA GLU A 35 -12.70 -6.94 -7.03
C GLU A 35 -11.96 -6.20 -5.91
N VAL A 36 -10.99 -5.37 -6.27
CA VAL A 36 -10.28 -4.52 -5.30
C VAL A 36 -11.20 -3.37 -4.92
N HIS A 37 -11.51 -3.26 -3.63
CA HIS A 37 -12.29 -2.13 -3.12
C HIS A 37 -11.58 -0.80 -3.42
N PRO A 38 -12.31 0.28 -3.79
CA PRO A 38 -11.70 1.58 -4.08
C PRO A 38 -10.74 2.07 -2.98
N ILE A 39 -11.13 1.94 -1.70
CA ILE A 39 -10.26 2.31 -0.58
C ILE A 39 -8.94 1.54 -0.56
N ALA A 40 -8.97 0.25 -0.91
CA ALA A 40 -7.77 -0.58 -0.89
C ALA A 40 -6.79 -0.12 -1.97
N ARG A 41 -7.28 0.34 -3.13
CA ARG A 41 -6.45 0.92 -4.19
C ARG A 41 -5.69 2.15 -3.70
N ASP A 42 -6.39 3.10 -3.09
CA ASP A 42 -5.77 4.35 -2.59
C ASP A 42 -4.70 4.06 -1.53
N LEU A 43 -4.97 3.08 -0.66
CA LEU A 43 -4.03 2.65 0.38
C LEU A 43 -2.79 1.94 -0.21
N ILE A 44 -2.96 1.08 -1.22
CA ILE A 44 -1.84 0.42 -1.91
C ILE A 44 -0.95 1.47 -2.58
N GLU A 45 -1.54 2.46 -3.24
CA GLU A 45 -0.79 3.55 -3.88
C GLU A 45 -0.03 4.40 -2.85
N ALA A 46 -0.66 4.76 -1.73
CA ALA A 46 -0.02 5.51 -0.64
C ALA A 46 1.12 4.72 0.03
N MET A 47 0.96 3.40 0.20
CA MET A 47 2.03 2.51 0.68
C MET A 47 3.19 2.46 -0.33
N GLY A 48 2.90 2.34 -1.63
CA GLY A 48 3.92 2.33 -2.67
C GLY A 48 4.73 3.63 -2.74
N ARG A 49 4.10 4.79 -2.51
CA ARG A 49 4.79 6.09 -2.40
C ARG A 49 5.55 6.27 -1.06
N GLY A 50 5.38 5.35 -0.11
CA GLY A 50 5.97 5.41 1.22
C GLY A 50 5.33 6.49 2.12
N GLU A 51 4.11 6.91 1.81
CA GLU A 51 3.36 7.93 2.57
C GLU A 51 2.74 7.34 3.85
N ILE A 52 2.38 6.06 3.81
CA ILE A 52 1.85 5.30 4.94
C ILE A 52 2.55 3.95 5.09
N SER A 53 2.59 3.43 6.32
CA SER A 53 3.00 2.05 6.58
C SER A 53 1.83 1.08 6.36
N GLY A 54 2.16 -0.22 6.26
CA GLY A 54 1.15 -1.30 6.25
C GLY A 54 0.23 -1.25 7.47
N ASP A 55 0.76 -0.95 8.66
CA ASP A 55 -0.05 -0.84 9.88
C ASP A 55 -1.10 0.29 9.79
N ARG A 56 -0.73 1.44 9.20
CA ARG A 56 -1.68 2.55 8.98
C ARG A 56 -2.72 2.20 7.92
N ALA A 57 -2.32 1.51 6.85
CA ALA A 57 -3.27 1.02 5.86
C ALA A 57 -4.26 0.02 6.47
N ALA A 58 -3.79 -0.91 7.30
CA ALA A 58 -4.65 -1.86 8.00
C ALA A 58 -5.64 -1.16 8.94
N GLN A 59 -5.19 -0.15 9.69
CA GLN A 59 -6.08 0.66 10.54
C GLN A 59 -7.16 1.37 9.73
N ALA A 60 -6.83 1.93 8.56
CA ALA A 60 -7.81 2.58 7.69
C ALA A 60 -8.86 1.58 7.15
N ILE A 61 -8.44 0.37 6.78
CA ILE A 61 -9.36 -0.70 6.36
C ILE A 61 -10.29 -1.09 7.51
N ILE A 62 -9.74 -1.28 8.72
CA ILE A 62 -10.53 -1.62 9.90
C ILE A 62 -11.54 -0.51 10.20
N ALA A 63 -11.13 0.75 10.19
CA ALA A 63 -12.04 1.88 10.43
C ALA A 63 -13.20 1.92 9.42
N GLU A 64 -12.92 1.69 8.13
CA GLU A 64 -13.95 1.70 7.08
C GLU A 64 -14.97 0.55 7.22
N PHE A 65 -14.52 -0.65 7.61
CA PHE A 65 -15.34 -1.87 7.55
C PHE A 65 -15.77 -2.44 8.90
N VAL A 66 -15.23 -1.96 10.02
CA VAL A 66 -15.57 -2.44 11.36
C VAL A 66 -16.46 -1.46 12.12
N GLU A 67 -16.62 -0.20 11.68
CA GLU A 67 -17.57 0.74 12.28
C GLU A 67 -18.95 0.77 11.60
N ALA A 68 -19.77 -0.21 11.98
CA ALA A 68 -21.13 0.09 12.45
C ALA A 68 -21.52 -0.98 13.50
N PRO A 69 -21.60 -0.65 14.81
CA PRO A 69 -22.39 -1.48 15.70
C PRO A 69 -23.83 -1.50 15.14
N SER A 70 -24.34 -2.70 14.89
CA SER A 70 -25.74 -2.89 14.56
C SER A 70 -26.58 -2.30 15.71
N ALA A 71 -27.26 -1.20 15.44
CA ALA A 71 -28.28 -0.63 16.33
C ALA A 71 -29.54 -1.50 16.30
#